data_AF-A0A165I9S9-F1
#
_entry.id   AF-A0A165I9S9-F1
#
_cell.length_a   1.000
_cell.length_b   1.000
_cell.length_c   1.000
_cell.angle_alpha   90.00
_cell.angle_beta   90.00
_cell.angle_gamma   90.00
#
_symmetry.space_group_name_H-M   'P 1'
#
loop_
_entity.id
_entity.type
_entity.pdbx_description
1 polymer ?
#
loop_
_entity_poly.entity_id
_entity_poly.type
_entity_poly.pdbx_seq_one_letter_code
_entity_poly.pdbx_strand_id
1 'polypeptide(L)'
;MSMNFITWDRVYSLYPRATLEERRALVTFDKGVRFEEAMLKYTSRGYRIETMLFKEDTTAGAFALGPRWVGDERCWVVKLDTTGITPPVYPLDPEVNSWRLAYCKPNIYYRRLTPRYTQNTLPPG
;
A
#
# COMPACT_ATOMS: atom_id res chain seq x y z
N MET A 1 -3.10 -3.12 -0.05
CA MET A 1 -2.12 -2.84 0.99
C MET A 1 -1.54 -1.49 0.68
N SER A 2 -1.78 -0.54 1.58
CA SER A 2 -1.04 0.72 1.65
C SER A 2 -0.35 0.64 3.01
N MET A 3 0.97 0.83 3.02
CA MET A 3 1.74 0.83 4.26
C MET A 3 2.32 2.22 4.47
N ASN A 4 1.42 3.11 4.87
CA ASN A 4 1.70 4.50 5.15
C ASN A 4 1.36 4.74 6.62
N PHE A 5 2.25 5.43 7.32
CA PHE A 5 2.02 5.76 8.72
C PHE A 5 2.61 7.14 9.02
N ILE A 6 2.11 7.76 10.08
CA ILE A 6 2.42 9.13 10.47
C ILE A 6 2.98 9.06 11.90
N THR A 7 4.12 9.69 12.12
CA THR A 7 4.66 9.98 13.45
C THR A 7 4.45 11.47 13.77
N TRP A 8 4.91 11.90 14.93
CA TRP A 8 4.74 13.29 15.37
C TRP A 8 5.28 14.32 14.35
N ASP A 9 6.45 14.10 13.76
CA ASP A 9 7.08 15.04 12.83
C ASP A 9 7.26 14.53 11.40
N ARG A 10 6.80 13.31 11.07
CA ARG A 10 7.02 12.72 9.75
C ARG A 10 5.85 11.89 9.26
N VAL A 11 5.74 11.82 7.94
CA VAL A 11 4.88 10.87 7.23
C VAL A 11 5.75 9.93 6.43
N TYR A 12 5.44 8.64 6.52
CA TYR A 12 6.14 7.57 5.84
C TYR A 12 5.23 6.87 4.84
N SER A 13 5.79 6.48 3.71
CA SER A 13 5.15 5.59 2.74
C SER A 13 6.19 4.62 2.19
N LEU A 14 6.03 3.32 2.49
CA LEU A 14 6.97 2.28 2.05
C LEU A 14 6.83 1.94 0.56
N TYR A 15 5.66 2.20 -0.04
CA TYR A 15 5.41 1.94 -1.46
C TYR A 15 4.81 3.19 -2.12
N PRO A 16 5.55 4.32 -2.15
CA PRO A 16 5.02 5.61 -2.60
C PRO A 16 4.70 5.60 -4.09
N ARG A 17 5.56 4.98 -4.90
CA ARG A 17 5.31 4.78 -6.33
C ARG A 17 4.01 4.00 -6.58
N ALA A 18 3.81 2.87 -5.90
CA ALA A 18 2.56 2.12 -6.06
C ALA A 18 1.35 2.91 -5.56
N THR A 19 1.45 3.47 -4.35
CA THR A 19 0.28 3.97 -3.61
C THR A 19 -0.12 5.38 -4.02
N LEU A 20 0.84 6.27 -4.25
CA LEU A 20 0.63 7.70 -4.45
C LEU A 20 0.74 8.10 -5.93
N GLU A 21 1.74 7.58 -6.64
CA GLU A 21 1.94 7.89 -8.07
C GLU A 21 1.01 7.06 -8.96
N GLU A 22 1.04 5.72 -8.81
CA GLU A 22 0.31 4.80 -9.70
C GLU A 22 -1.13 4.52 -9.23
N ARG A 23 -1.49 4.91 -8.00
CA ARG A 23 -2.78 4.61 -7.34
C ARG A 23 -3.15 3.12 -7.41
N ARG A 24 -2.21 2.25 -7.06
CA ARG A 24 -2.40 0.80 -7.01
C ARG A 24 -2.40 0.33 -5.56
N ALA A 25 -3.24 -0.66 -5.26
CA ALA A 25 -3.27 -1.31 -3.96
C ALA A 25 -3.29 -2.82 -4.11
N LEU A 26 -2.38 -3.52 -3.44
CA LEU A 26 -2.28 -4.98 -3.50
C LEU A 26 -3.16 -5.67 -2.44
N VAL A 27 -4.02 -6.60 -2.84
CA VAL A 27 -4.82 -7.41 -1.89
C VAL A 27 -3.91 -8.33 -1.08
N THR A 28 -4.06 -8.30 0.24
CA THR A 28 -3.39 -9.22 1.15
C THR A 28 -4.17 -10.53 1.29
N PHE A 29 -3.50 -11.61 1.69
CA PHE A 29 -4.13 -12.91 1.89
C PHE A 29 -5.24 -12.90 2.92
N ASP A 30 -5.08 -12.11 3.99
CA ASP A 30 -6.09 -11.98 5.03
C ASP A 30 -7.14 -10.91 4.64
N LYS A 31 -8.41 -11.33 4.63
CA LYS A 31 -9.57 -10.48 4.39
C LYS A 31 -10.26 -10.26 5.73
N GLY A 32 -9.83 -9.22 6.44
CA GLY A 32 -10.47 -8.81 7.69
C GLY A 32 -11.92 -8.36 7.49
N VAL A 33 -12.62 -8.13 8.61
CA VAL A 33 -14.06 -7.79 8.69
C VAL A 33 -14.46 -6.60 7.78
N ARG A 34 -13.54 -5.67 7.51
CA ARG A 34 -13.78 -4.46 6.71
C ARG A 34 -13.16 -4.51 5.31
N PHE A 35 -12.84 -5.71 4.81
CA PHE A 35 -12.18 -5.88 3.52
C PHE A 35 -12.98 -5.23 2.38
N GLU A 36 -14.28 -5.52 2.28
CA GLU A 36 -15.13 -4.99 1.19
C GLU A 36 -15.28 -3.47 1.27
N GLU A 37 -15.48 -2.92 2.47
CA GLU A 37 -15.55 -1.47 2.69
C GLU A 37 -14.24 -0.78 2.28
N ALA A 38 -13.10 -1.37 2.63
CA ALA A 38 -11.80 -0.86 2.22
C ALA A 38 -11.63 -0.90 0.70
N MET A 39 -12.03 -2.00 0.04
CA MET A 39 -11.99 -2.13 -1.42
C MET A 39 -12.81 -1.03 -2.09
N LEU A 40 -14.07 -0.84 -1.67
CA LEU A 40 -14.96 0.20 -2.19
C LEU A 40 -14.40 1.60 -1.97
N LYS A 41 -13.88 1.88 -0.77
CA LYS A 41 -13.27 3.17 -0.43
C LYS A 41 -12.09 3.50 -1.33
N TYR A 42 -11.23 2.53 -1.65
CA TYR A 42 -10.05 2.78 -2.47
C TYR A 42 -10.40 2.82 -3.96
N THR A 43 -11.29 1.96 -4.46
CA THR A 43 -11.76 2.03 -5.85
C THR A 43 -12.49 3.34 -6.12
N SER A 44 -13.33 3.83 -5.20
CA SER A 44 -14.01 5.12 -5.35
C SER A 44 -13.05 6.33 -5.39
N ARG A 45 -11.81 6.15 -4.92
CA ARG A 45 -10.72 7.15 -4.99
C ARG A 45 -9.84 7.00 -6.24
N GLY A 46 -10.23 6.11 -7.16
CA GLY A 46 -9.52 5.84 -8.40
C GLY A 46 -8.32 4.89 -8.24
N TYR A 47 -8.29 4.08 -7.16
CA TYR A 47 -7.25 3.08 -7.03
C TYR A 47 -7.57 1.82 -7.84
N ARG A 48 -6.56 1.29 -8.55
CA ARG A 48 -6.60 -0.06 -9.10
C ARG A 48 -6.25 -1.07 -8.03
N ILE A 49 -7.12 -2.05 -7.83
CA ILE A 49 -6.87 -3.09 -6.84
C ILE A 49 -6.26 -4.32 -7.51
N GLU A 50 -5.00 -4.60 -7.16
CA GLU A 50 -4.23 -5.70 -7.70
C GLU A 50 -4.44 -6.94 -6.82
N THR A 51 -4.90 -8.03 -7.41
CA THR A 51 -4.94 -9.35 -6.76
C THR A 51 -3.76 -10.23 -7.18
N MET A 52 -3.04 -9.81 -8.23
CA MET A 52 -1.90 -10.53 -8.78
C MET A 52 -0.79 -9.54 -9.13
N LEU A 53 0.45 -9.96 -8.92
CA LEU A 53 1.65 -9.23 -9.35
C LEU A 53 2.36 -9.99 -10.48
N PHE A 54 2.89 -9.23 -11.43
CA PHE A 54 3.78 -9.74 -12.46
C PHE A 54 5.25 -9.48 -12.12
N LYS A 55 6.18 -10.00 -12.93
CA LYS A 55 7.62 -9.87 -12.65
C LYS A 55 8.04 -8.41 -12.59
N GLU A 56 7.46 -7.60 -13.47
CA GLU A 56 7.69 -6.17 -13.63
C GLU A 56 7.31 -5.40 -12.37
N ASP A 57 6.32 -5.88 -11.61
CA ASP A 57 5.89 -5.27 -10.35
C ASP A 57 6.85 -5.56 -9.18
N THR A 58 7.66 -6.62 -9.27
CA THR A 58 8.32 -7.24 -8.10
C THR A 58 9.84 -7.09 -8.05
N THR A 59 10.57 -7.22 -9.16
CA THR A 59 12.05 -7.19 -9.12
C THR A 59 12.61 -5.77 -8.95
N ALA A 60 12.02 -4.81 -9.65
CA ALA A 60 12.35 -3.38 -9.55
C ALA A 60 11.08 -2.49 -9.64
N GLY A 61 9.91 -3.10 -9.54
CA GLY A 61 8.63 -2.43 -9.71
C GLY A 61 8.11 -1.76 -8.45
N ALA A 62 6.90 -1.23 -8.58
CA ALA A 62 6.21 -0.51 -7.53
C ALA A 62 5.90 -1.38 -6.28
N PHE A 63 5.92 -2.71 -6.41
CA PHE A 63 5.70 -3.70 -5.35
C PHE A 63 6.93 -4.60 -5.14
N ALA A 64 8.11 -3.98 -5.02
CA ALA A 64 9.34 -4.72 -4.80
C ALA A 64 9.23 -5.71 -3.62
N LEU A 65 9.55 -6.98 -3.88
CA LEU A 65 9.49 -8.05 -2.87
C LEU A 65 10.72 -8.04 -1.95
N GLY A 66 10.57 -8.62 -0.77
CA GLY A 66 11.64 -8.70 0.23
C GLY A 66 11.50 -7.64 1.32
N PRO A 67 12.58 -7.42 2.12
CA PRO A 67 12.57 -6.43 3.18
C PRO A 67 12.53 -5.00 2.61
N ARG A 68 11.73 -4.16 3.25
CA ARG A 68 11.63 -2.72 3.05
C ARG A 68 11.89 -2.06 4.39
N TRP A 69 12.77 -1.07 4.40
CA TRP A 69 13.15 -0.37 5.62
C TRP A 69 12.52 1.01 5.64
N VAL A 70 12.11 1.44 6.82
CA VAL A 70 11.72 2.83 7.03
C VAL A 70 12.95 3.70 6.74
N GLY A 71 12.84 4.64 5.81
CA GLY A 71 13.97 5.48 5.38
C GLY A 71 14.86 4.89 4.27
N ASP A 72 14.54 3.73 3.68
CA ASP A 72 15.25 3.25 2.48
C ASP A 72 15.08 4.20 1.27
N GLU A 73 15.92 4.07 0.24
CA GLU A 73 15.89 4.92 -0.98
C GLU A 73 14.54 4.88 -1.72
N ARG A 74 13.69 3.90 -1.43
CA ARG A 74 12.38 3.70 -2.06
C ARG A 74 11.23 4.04 -1.10
N CYS A 75 11.54 4.51 0.10
CA CYS A 75 10.60 4.98 1.12
C CYS A 75 10.50 6.48 1.01
N TRP A 76 9.28 7.00 0.93
CA TRP A 76 9.08 8.44 1.06
C TRP A 76 8.98 8.80 2.53
N VAL A 77 9.83 9.74 2.94
CA VAL A 77 9.80 10.35 4.26
C VAL A 77 9.58 11.84 4.07
N VAL A 78 8.44 12.33 4.53
CA VAL A 78 8.10 13.76 4.47
C VAL A 78 8.11 14.32 5.88
N LYS A 79 8.96 15.33 6.13
CA LYS A 79 8.94 16.07 7.39
C LYS A 79 7.70 16.97 7.45
N LEU A 80 7.03 16.94 8.58
CA LEU A 80 5.90 17.79 8.90
C LEU A 80 6.40 19.05 9.59
N ASP A 81 5.74 20.17 9.30
CA ASP A 81 5.92 21.38 10.09
C ASP A 81 5.20 21.20 11.43
N THR A 82 5.99 21.13 12.49
CA THR A 82 5.53 20.96 13.87
C THR A 82 5.74 22.22 14.70
N THR A 83 5.95 23.38 14.04
CA THR A 83 6.17 24.66 14.72
C THR A 83 4.99 25.00 15.64
N GLY A 84 5.28 25.21 16.92
CA GLY A 84 4.25 25.52 17.93
C GLY A 84 3.48 24.30 18.46
N ILE A 85 3.84 23.08 18.07
CA ILE A 85 3.25 21.83 18.59
C ILE A 85 4.21 21.22 19.61
N THR A 86 3.68 20.86 20.78
CA THR A 86 4.49 20.22 21.83
C THR A 86 4.93 18.82 21.36
N PRO A 87 6.24 18.49 21.43
CA PRO A 87 6.73 17.17 21.09
C PRO A 87 6.33 16.11 22.12
N PRO A 88 6.24 14.83 21.74
CA PRO A 88 6.01 13.74 22.67
C PRO A 88 7.19 13.57 23.63
N VAL A 89 6.91 13.16 24.86
CA VAL A 89 7.91 12.95 25.93
C VAL A 89 8.95 11.89 25.54
N TYR A 90 8.53 10.88 24.75
CA TYR A 90 9.40 9.83 24.25
C TYR A 90 9.62 10.02 22.75
N PRO A 91 10.88 10.03 22.28
CA PRO A 91 11.15 10.06 20.86
C PRO A 91 10.60 8.78 20.22
N LEU A 92 9.74 8.95 19.21
CA LEU A 92 9.35 7.86 18.33
C LEU A 92 10.44 7.76 17.25
N ASP A 93 11.27 6.73 17.34
CA ASP A 93 12.24 6.41 16.28
C ASP A 93 11.71 5.22 15.45
N PRO A 94 10.89 5.49 14.42
CA PRO A 94 10.38 4.43 13.57
C PRO A 94 11.46 3.91 12.60
N GLU A 95 12.63 4.56 12.47
CA GLU A 95 13.64 4.29 11.44
C GLU A 95 14.35 2.93 11.65
N VAL A 96 14.12 2.28 12.81
CA VAL A 96 14.58 0.91 13.10
C VAL A 96 13.65 -0.17 12.55
N ASN A 97 12.46 0.19 12.03
CA ASN A 97 11.46 -0.78 11.59
C ASN A 97 11.66 -1.26 10.15
N SER A 98 11.37 -2.54 9.93
CA SER A 98 11.31 -3.14 8.60
C SER A 98 9.99 -3.86 8.37
N TRP A 99 9.59 -3.92 7.11
CA TRP A 99 8.44 -4.68 6.63
C TRP A 99 8.89 -5.62 5.54
N ARG A 100 8.28 -6.81 5.44
CA ARG A 100 8.56 -7.74 4.34
C ARG A 100 7.31 -7.97 3.53
N LEU A 101 7.39 -7.65 2.23
CA LEU A 101 6.37 -8.09 1.28
C LEU A 101 6.79 -9.44 0.70
N ALA A 102 5.97 -10.45 0.97
CA ALA A 102 6.03 -11.75 0.32
C ALA A 102 4.78 -11.93 -0.53
N TYR A 103 4.96 -12.40 -1.76
CA TYR A 103 3.88 -12.68 -2.68
C TYR A 103 3.99 -14.12 -3.15
N CYS A 104 2.92 -14.90 -2.94
CA CYS A 104 2.74 -16.21 -3.53
C CYS A 104 1.63 -16.08 -4.57
N LYS A 105 1.81 -16.63 -5.77
CA LYS A 105 0.75 -16.60 -6.79
C LYS A 105 -0.50 -17.25 -6.20
N PRO A 106 -1.68 -16.62 -6.28
CA PRO A 106 -2.89 -17.23 -5.77
C PRO A 106 -3.13 -18.56 -6.47
N ASN A 107 -3.28 -19.62 -5.67
CA ASN A 107 -3.63 -20.93 -6.18
C ASN A 107 -4.95 -20.81 -6.95
N ILE A 108 -5.04 -21.37 -8.16
CA ILE A 108 -6.14 -21.19 -9.13
C ILE A 108 -7.56 -21.47 -8.57
N TYR A 109 -7.67 -22.10 -7.41
CA TYR A 109 -8.91 -22.32 -6.67
C TYR A 109 -9.53 -21.05 -6.03
N TYR A 110 -8.76 -19.96 -5.87
CA TYR A 110 -9.29 -18.69 -5.33
C TYR A 110 -10.16 -17.89 -6.32
N ARG A 111 -10.24 -18.32 -7.58
CA ARG A 111 -11.01 -17.65 -8.65
C ARG A 111 -12.53 -17.64 -8.42
N ARG A 112 -13.05 -18.40 -7.44
CA ARG A 112 -14.49 -18.45 -7.13
C ARG A 112 -15.00 -17.38 -6.17
N LEU A 113 -14.15 -16.55 -5.58
CA LEU A 113 -14.55 -15.58 -4.53
C LEU A 113 -14.45 -14.10 -4.94
N THR A 114 -14.36 -13.79 -6.23
CA THR A 114 -14.56 -12.41 -6.72
C THR A 114 -15.47 -12.36 -7.93
N PRO A 115 -16.80 -12.45 -7.76
CA PRO A 115 -17.71 -11.85 -8.73
C PRO A 115 -18.02 -10.41 -8.28
N ARG A 116 -17.98 -9.47 -9.25
CA ARG A 116 -18.67 -8.15 -9.27
C ARG A 116 -17.93 -6.83 -9.00
N TYR A 117 -16.63 -6.66 -9.25
CA TYR A 117 -16.04 -5.29 -9.20
C TYR A 117 -15.14 -4.87 -10.38
N THR A 118 -15.08 -5.63 -11.48
CA THR A 118 -14.24 -5.28 -12.65
C THR A 118 -14.99 -5.14 -13.97
N GLN A 119 -16.30 -4.89 -13.94
CA GLN A 119 -17.03 -4.46 -15.13
C GLN A 119 -17.95 -3.32 -14.72
N ASN A 120 -17.49 -2.08 -14.95
CA ASN A 120 -18.30 -0.90 -15.29
C ASN A 120 -17.46 0.37 -15.13
N THR A 121 -16.52 0.63 -16.05
CA THR A 121 -16.12 1.99 -16.46
C THR A 121 -15.30 1.90 -17.74
N LEU A 122 -15.98 1.72 -18.87
CA LEU A 122 -15.53 2.30 -20.14
C LEU A 122 -16.79 2.93 -20.76
N PRO A 123 -16.82 4.25 -21.05
CA PRO A 123 -17.91 4.83 -21.81
C PRO A 123 -17.83 4.34 -23.27
N PRO A 124 -18.97 4.17 -23.96
CA PRO A 124 -18.97 3.79 -25.37
C PRO A 124 -18.41 4.96 -26.21
N GLY A 125 -17.42 4.64 -27.04
CA GLY A 125 -16.96 5.44 -28.17
C GLY A 125 -17.13 4.65 -29.45
#